data_AF-A0A2Z4FGX7-F1
#
_entry.id   AF-A0A2Z4FGX7-F1
#
_cell.length_a   1.000
_cell.length_b   1.000
_cell.length_c   1.000
_cell.angle_alpha   90.00
_cell.angle_beta   90.00
_cell.angle_gamma   90.00
#
_symmetry.space_group_name_H-M   'P 1'
#
loop_
_entity.id
_entity.type
_entity.pdbx_description
1 polymer ?
#
loop_
_entity_poly.entity_id
_entity_poly.type
_entity_poly.pdbx_seq_one_letter_code
_entity_poly.pdbx_strand_id
1 'polypeptide(L)'
;MWVWDESPSARDILENTGNAQVELLNFAAAPHGDASRSINRLFVETRAHSNTDRFSQLRAVTYDPITDPAHQGNLRAFLRNAHAQGIAVEYLDGQAIWVTTDANAQAPRQICRDIVSFNLGTNDLAERFDGVHLDIEPHTIRSGPWGGQWWENRLPQGYNAEWTQRWFDIMNDCRATFDAYEAQTGHRLVLASDVGADYAYYNKPILAFFNGPNSPVDYLGIMNYYDNRPNVNGDPSFFHGENDGANLTGGVEQNLALWTQTPLLFGIETGPLQIAPNAASFFQEGYTAMNQCVDDLVQGYANTKAIGVAIHHYSPNSYRDLQP
;
A
#
# COMPACT_ATOMS: atom_id res chain seq x y z
N MET A 1 6.64 -4.01 2.35
CA MET A 1 6.22 -5.15 1.50
C MET A 1 4.75 -5.39 1.75
N TRP A 2 3.93 -5.43 0.69
CA TRP A 2 2.51 -5.78 0.81
C TRP A 2 2.36 -7.27 1.10
N VAL A 3 1.51 -7.61 2.06
CA VAL A 3 1.16 -8.97 2.48
C VAL A 3 -0.37 -9.03 2.53
N TRP A 4 -0.98 -9.46 1.43
CA TRP A 4 -2.43 -9.55 1.26
C TRP A 4 -3.00 -10.84 1.87
N ASP A 5 -4.31 -10.88 2.13
CA ASP A 5 -5.01 -12.12 2.51
C ASP A 5 -5.22 -13.01 1.28
N GLU A 6 -4.23 -13.84 0.97
CA GLU A 6 -4.27 -14.75 -0.17
C GLU A 6 -3.58 -16.09 0.13
N SER A 7 -2.32 -16.26 -0.26
CA SER A 7 -1.54 -17.46 -0.02
C SER A 7 -0.13 -17.07 0.41
N PRO A 8 0.29 -17.39 1.66
CA PRO A 8 -0.56 -17.84 2.76
C PRO A 8 -1.66 -16.82 3.11
N SER A 9 -2.80 -17.28 3.63
CA SER A 9 -3.88 -16.37 4.06
C SER A 9 -3.47 -15.59 5.30
N ALA A 10 -4.18 -14.51 5.60
CA ALA A 10 -4.02 -13.75 6.84
C ALA A 10 -4.16 -14.66 8.07
N ARG A 11 -5.12 -15.58 8.05
CA ARG A 11 -5.29 -16.57 9.12
C ARG A 11 -4.07 -17.50 9.23
N ASP A 12 -3.56 -18.01 8.11
CA ASP A 12 -2.39 -18.89 8.15
C ASP A 12 -1.16 -18.18 8.74
N ILE A 13 -0.93 -16.92 8.36
CA ILE A 13 0.17 -16.10 8.87
C ILE A 13 0.00 -15.83 10.37
N LEU A 14 -1.18 -15.39 10.82
CA LEU A 14 -1.37 -15.00 12.21
C LEU A 14 -1.41 -16.22 13.15
N GLU A 15 -2.02 -17.32 12.73
CA GLU A 15 -2.10 -18.56 13.51
C GLU A 15 -0.87 -19.46 13.32
N ASN A 16 0.08 -19.02 12.48
CA ASN A 16 1.29 -19.73 12.10
C ASN A 16 1.01 -21.16 11.59
N THR A 17 -0.10 -21.33 10.87
CA THR A 17 -0.46 -22.60 10.22
C THR A 17 0.59 -22.96 9.19
N GLY A 18 1.10 -24.19 9.25
CA GLY A 18 2.13 -24.65 8.31
C GLY A 18 3.45 -23.87 8.38
N ASN A 19 3.74 -23.17 9.49
CA ASN A 19 4.88 -22.26 9.66
C ASN A 19 4.83 -20.96 8.83
N ALA A 20 3.67 -20.58 8.29
CA ALA A 20 3.55 -19.41 7.42
C ALA A 20 4.10 -18.11 8.05
N GLN A 21 3.95 -17.91 9.36
CA GLN A 21 4.51 -16.75 10.05
C GLN A 21 6.03 -16.78 10.07
N VAL A 22 6.59 -17.93 10.44
CA VAL A 22 8.04 -18.13 10.55
C VAL A 22 8.69 -17.97 9.18
N GLU A 23 8.07 -18.49 8.14
CA GLU A 23 8.54 -18.34 6.75
C GLU A 23 8.51 -16.88 6.30
N LEU A 24 7.42 -16.15 6.54
CA LEU A 24 7.32 -14.72 6.21
C LEU A 24 8.41 -13.91 6.92
N LEU A 25 8.60 -14.11 8.23
CA LEU A 25 9.57 -13.35 9.00
C LEU A 25 11.02 -13.73 8.64
N ASN A 26 11.31 -15.00 8.38
CA ASN A 26 12.63 -15.42 7.87
C ASN A 26 12.92 -14.84 6.48
N PHE A 27 11.91 -14.84 5.61
CA PHE A 27 12.02 -14.21 4.29
C PHE A 27 12.27 -12.70 4.43
N ALA A 28 11.54 -12.02 5.32
CA ALA A 28 11.75 -10.60 5.59
C ALA A 28 13.18 -10.31 6.10
N ALA A 29 13.77 -11.18 6.91
CA ALA A 29 15.13 -11.00 7.42
C ALA A 29 16.22 -11.12 6.34
N ALA A 30 16.03 -11.99 5.35
CA ALA A 30 16.97 -12.18 4.24
C ALA A 30 16.24 -12.65 2.97
N PRO A 31 15.56 -11.75 2.24
CA PRO A 31 14.84 -12.12 1.02
C PRO A 31 15.80 -12.79 0.04
N HIS A 32 15.41 -13.97 -0.47
CA HIS A 32 16.23 -14.76 -1.40
C HIS A 32 17.63 -15.11 -0.86
N GLY A 33 17.81 -15.11 0.47
CA GLY A 33 19.08 -15.40 1.13
C GLY A 33 20.01 -14.19 1.30
N ASP A 34 19.59 -12.98 0.95
CA ASP A 34 20.39 -11.76 1.08
C ASP A 34 19.93 -10.87 2.24
N ALA A 35 20.65 -10.92 3.36
CA ALA A 35 20.35 -10.11 4.54
C ALA A 35 20.56 -8.60 4.34
N SER A 36 21.30 -8.17 3.29
CA SER A 36 21.40 -6.74 2.95
C SER A 36 20.10 -6.17 2.39
N ARG A 37 19.15 -7.06 2.01
CA ARG A 37 17.83 -6.75 1.49
C ARG A 37 16.72 -6.90 2.52
N SER A 38 17.06 -6.95 3.81
CA SER A 38 16.09 -7.14 4.89
C SER A 38 14.93 -6.15 4.80
N ILE A 39 13.70 -6.65 4.91
CA ILE A 39 12.47 -5.87 4.93
C ILE A 39 12.22 -5.37 6.34
N ASN A 40 12.09 -4.06 6.51
CA ASN A 40 11.85 -3.41 7.81
C ASN A 40 10.40 -2.92 7.99
N ARG A 41 9.53 -3.16 7.00
CA ARG A 41 8.13 -2.74 7.05
C ARG A 41 7.21 -3.69 6.28
N LEU A 42 6.15 -4.13 6.95
CA LEU A 42 5.08 -4.93 6.36
C LEU A 42 3.78 -4.13 6.37
N PHE A 43 3.08 -4.18 5.23
CA PHE A 43 1.70 -3.73 5.07
C PHE A 43 0.85 -4.99 5.03
N VAL A 44 0.15 -5.32 6.11
CA VAL A 44 -0.46 -6.65 6.29
C VAL A 44 -1.98 -6.55 6.32
N GLU A 45 -2.66 -7.20 5.37
CA GLU A 45 -4.11 -7.36 5.39
C GLU A 45 -4.46 -8.45 6.39
N THR A 46 -4.61 -8.06 7.66
CA THR A 46 -4.85 -9.04 8.74
C THR A 46 -6.29 -9.55 8.79
N ARG A 47 -7.23 -8.86 8.14
CA ARG A 47 -8.62 -9.31 7.97
C ARG A 47 -8.75 -10.10 6.68
N ALA A 48 -9.49 -11.20 6.72
CA ALA A 48 -9.88 -11.88 5.49
C ALA A 48 -11.19 -11.33 4.96
N HIS A 49 -11.30 -11.22 3.65
CA HIS A 49 -12.48 -10.71 2.95
C HIS A 49 -12.91 -11.65 1.84
N SER A 50 -14.23 -11.80 1.66
CA SER A 50 -14.76 -12.48 0.49
C SER A 50 -14.47 -11.68 -0.78
N ASN A 51 -13.88 -12.32 -1.79
CA ASN A 51 -13.61 -11.70 -3.10
C ASN A 51 -14.83 -11.69 -4.05
N THR A 52 -15.99 -12.18 -3.60
CA THR A 52 -17.24 -12.16 -4.37
C THR A 52 -17.68 -10.72 -4.64
N ASP A 53 -17.96 -10.40 -5.92
CA ASP A 53 -18.51 -9.11 -6.36
C ASP A 53 -17.73 -7.87 -5.88
N ARG A 54 -16.40 -7.97 -5.77
CA ARG A 54 -15.51 -6.93 -5.18
C ARG A 54 -15.62 -5.52 -5.76
N PHE A 55 -16.20 -5.36 -6.95
CA PHE A 55 -16.41 -4.05 -7.60
C PHE A 55 -17.87 -3.56 -7.56
N SER A 56 -18.78 -4.35 -6.99
CA SER A 56 -20.21 -4.04 -6.92
C SER A 56 -20.69 -3.77 -5.50
N GLN A 57 -20.07 -4.37 -4.49
CA GLN A 57 -20.42 -4.22 -3.08
C GLN A 57 -19.21 -4.37 -2.17
N LEU A 58 -19.30 -3.85 -0.94
CA LEU A 58 -18.25 -4.03 0.06
C LEU A 58 -18.01 -5.52 0.30
N ARG A 59 -16.74 -5.91 0.29
CA ARG A 59 -16.35 -7.28 0.61
C ARG A 59 -16.72 -7.61 2.06
N ALA A 60 -17.34 -8.78 2.27
CA ALA A 60 -17.71 -9.24 3.60
C ALA A 60 -16.49 -9.81 4.33
N VAL A 61 -16.30 -9.41 5.58
CA VAL A 61 -15.22 -9.93 6.44
C VAL A 61 -15.50 -11.40 6.79
N THR A 62 -14.54 -12.28 6.53
CA THR A 62 -14.60 -13.73 6.82
C THR A 62 -13.67 -14.17 7.95
N TYR A 63 -12.74 -13.30 8.35
CA TYR A 63 -11.86 -13.47 9.51
C TYR A 63 -11.49 -12.08 10.04
N ASP A 64 -11.71 -11.85 11.33
CA ASP A 64 -11.46 -10.54 11.95
C ASP A 64 -10.63 -10.66 13.25
N PRO A 65 -9.30 -10.74 13.17
CA PRO A 65 -8.45 -10.79 14.35
C PRO A 65 -8.33 -9.45 15.08
N ILE A 66 -8.90 -8.36 14.53
CA ILE A 66 -8.87 -7.03 15.14
C ILE A 66 -10.00 -6.89 16.14
N THR A 67 -11.22 -7.32 15.79
CA THR A 67 -12.40 -7.15 16.66
C THR A 67 -12.84 -8.43 17.37
N ASP A 68 -12.46 -9.61 16.87
CA ASP A 68 -12.80 -10.89 17.51
C ASP A 68 -11.76 -11.26 18.59
N PRO A 69 -12.13 -11.25 19.89
CA PRO A 69 -11.21 -11.61 20.97
C PRO A 69 -10.61 -13.01 20.86
N ALA A 70 -11.28 -13.94 20.16
CA ALA A 70 -10.79 -15.31 19.96
C ALA A 70 -9.50 -15.34 19.13
N HIS A 71 -9.28 -14.36 18.26
CA HIS A 71 -8.15 -14.31 17.32
C HIS A 71 -7.16 -13.17 17.63
N GLN A 72 -7.54 -12.18 18.45
CA GLN A 72 -6.66 -11.07 18.85
C GLN A 72 -5.31 -11.53 19.44
N GLY A 73 -5.29 -12.63 20.21
CA GLY A 73 -4.05 -13.16 20.79
C GLY A 73 -3.01 -13.55 19.75
N ASN A 74 -3.45 -14.12 18.62
CA ASN A 74 -2.57 -14.52 17.52
C ASN A 74 -2.01 -13.28 16.78
N LEU A 75 -2.84 -12.26 16.56
CA LEU A 75 -2.40 -11.00 15.99
C LEU A 75 -1.38 -10.28 16.87
N ARG A 76 -1.62 -10.21 18.19
CA ARG A 76 -0.67 -9.62 19.14
C ARG A 76 0.67 -10.36 19.15
N ALA A 77 0.64 -11.69 19.09
CA ALA A 77 1.86 -12.49 19.00
C ALA A 77 2.63 -12.21 17.70
N PHE A 78 1.94 -12.13 16.56
CA PHE A 78 2.54 -11.76 15.27
C PHE A 78 3.23 -10.39 15.33
N LEU A 79 2.53 -9.35 15.82
CA LEU A 79 3.07 -8.00 15.96
C LEU A 79 4.35 -8.00 16.81
N ARG A 80 4.32 -8.69 17.96
CA ARG A 80 5.49 -8.80 18.83
C ARG A 80 6.67 -9.47 18.14
N ASN A 81 6.41 -10.54 17.39
CA ASN A 81 7.45 -11.27 16.68
C ASN A 81 8.06 -10.44 15.54
N ALA A 82 7.25 -9.68 14.81
CA ALA A 82 7.72 -8.74 13.78
C ALA A 82 8.56 -7.61 14.41
N HIS A 83 8.07 -6.98 15.47
CA HIS A 83 8.78 -5.93 16.19
C HIS A 83 10.09 -6.40 16.80
N ALA A 84 10.17 -7.65 17.27
CA ALA A 84 11.42 -8.24 17.76
C ALA A 84 12.50 -8.35 16.68
N GLN A 85 12.13 -8.28 15.39
CA GLN A 85 13.05 -8.24 14.24
C GLN A 85 13.25 -6.81 13.70
N GLY A 86 12.70 -5.79 14.36
CA GLY A 86 12.77 -4.39 13.91
C GLY A 86 11.87 -4.09 12.71
N ILE A 87 10.84 -4.92 12.48
CA ILE A 87 9.89 -4.76 11.38
C ILE A 87 8.68 -3.97 11.87
N ALA A 88 8.44 -2.79 11.32
CA ALA A 88 7.19 -2.06 11.55
C ALA A 88 6.02 -2.72 10.81
N VAL A 89 4.86 -2.80 11.44
CA VAL A 89 3.64 -3.40 10.88
C VAL A 89 2.53 -2.36 10.81
N GLU A 90 2.13 -2.01 9.60
CA GLU A 90 0.94 -1.22 9.35
C GLU A 90 -0.18 -2.14 8.86
N TYR A 91 -1.40 -1.90 9.36
CA TYR A 91 -2.57 -2.60 8.85
C TYR A 91 -2.86 -2.14 7.42
N LEU A 92 -2.89 -3.08 6.49
CA LEU A 92 -3.22 -2.86 5.09
C LEU A 92 -4.67 -3.26 4.87
N ASP A 93 -5.44 -2.43 4.17
CA ASP A 93 -6.72 -2.82 3.59
C ASP A 93 -7.05 -1.88 2.45
N GLY A 94 -7.81 -2.39 1.49
CA GLY A 94 -8.13 -1.70 0.26
C GLY A 94 -9.37 -2.25 -0.36
N GLN A 95 -10.30 -1.36 -0.70
CA GLN A 95 -11.33 -1.66 -1.69
C GLN A 95 -11.50 -0.41 -2.55
N ALA A 96 -11.27 -0.56 -3.85
CA ALA A 96 -11.40 0.51 -4.83
C ALA A 96 -12.75 1.26 -4.71
N ILE A 97 -13.81 0.54 -4.32
CA ILE A 97 -15.17 1.07 -4.21
C ILE A 97 -15.45 1.89 -2.94
N TRP A 98 -14.50 2.05 -2.01
CA TRP A 98 -14.73 2.79 -0.77
C TRP A 98 -15.14 4.24 -1.00
N VAL A 99 -14.70 4.85 -2.10
CA VAL A 99 -15.01 6.26 -2.42
C VAL A 99 -16.28 6.45 -3.27
N THR A 100 -16.97 5.36 -3.64
CA THR A 100 -18.08 5.46 -4.62
C THR A 100 -19.38 5.98 -4.01
N THR A 101 -19.58 5.82 -2.70
CA THR A 101 -20.74 6.31 -1.95
C THR A 101 -20.38 6.68 -0.53
N ASP A 102 -21.19 7.52 0.12
CA ASP A 102 -20.97 7.91 1.53
C ASP A 102 -21.05 6.71 2.49
N ALA A 103 -21.87 5.71 2.16
CA ALA A 103 -21.99 4.47 2.92
C ALA A 103 -20.73 3.62 2.83
N ASN A 104 -20.18 3.44 1.63
CA ASN A 104 -18.93 2.69 1.43
C ASN A 104 -17.75 3.37 2.14
N ALA A 105 -17.73 4.71 2.14
CA ALA A 105 -16.69 5.49 2.78
C ALA A 105 -16.67 5.34 4.31
N GLN A 106 -17.67 4.70 4.94
CA GLN A 106 -17.63 4.40 6.38
C GLN A 106 -16.69 3.25 6.72
N ALA A 107 -16.45 2.32 5.79
CA ALA A 107 -15.58 1.16 6.03
C ALA A 107 -14.14 1.54 6.39
N PRO A 108 -13.39 2.34 5.60
CA PRO A 108 -12.02 2.74 5.96
C PRO A 108 -11.96 3.60 7.23
N ARG A 109 -12.98 4.43 7.48
CA ARG A 109 -13.08 5.19 8.74
C ARG A 109 -13.24 4.26 9.95
N GLN A 110 -14.04 3.20 9.81
CA GLN A 110 -14.22 2.22 10.87
C GLN A 110 -12.93 1.43 11.12
N ILE A 111 -12.20 1.07 10.07
CA ILE A 111 -10.87 0.44 10.18
C ILE A 111 -9.94 1.28 11.07
N CYS A 112 -9.81 2.59 10.81
CA CYS A 112 -8.95 3.46 11.63
C CYS A 112 -9.38 3.48 13.12
N ARG A 113 -10.68 3.44 13.41
CA ARG A 113 -11.20 3.34 14.78
C ARG A 113 -10.89 1.97 15.42
N ASP A 114 -11.08 0.90 14.66
CA ASP A 114 -10.84 -0.48 15.12
C ASP A 114 -9.36 -0.67 15.50
N ILE A 115 -8.43 -0.14 14.70
CA ILE A 115 -6.98 -0.20 14.97
C ILE A 115 -6.62 0.55 16.25
N VAL A 116 -7.18 1.74 16.47
CA VAL A 116 -7.02 2.47 17.73
C VAL A 116 -7.56 1.66 18.91
N SER A 117 -8.77 1.09 18.79
CA SER A 117 -9.35 0.26 19.84
C SER A 117 -8.51 -0.99 20.14
N PHE A 118 -7.99 -1.68 19.12
CA PHE A 118 -7.12 -2.83 19.28
C PHE A 118 -5.81 -2.47 19.99
N ASN A 119 -5.17 -1.35 19.59
CA ASN A 119 -3.94 -0.87 20.21
C ASN A 119 -4.14 -0.43 21.66
N LEU A 120 -5.27 0.18 21.99
CA LEU A 120 -5.65 0.54 23.36
C LEU A 120 -5.97 -0.69 24.24
N GLY A 121 -6.26 -1.83 23.62
CA GLY A 121 -6.52 -3.10 24.31
C GLY A 121 -5.29 -3.76 24.95
N THR A 122 -4.09 -3.19 24.81
CA THR A 122 -2.86 -3.68 25.43
C THR A 122 -1.96 -2.55 25.95
N ASN A 123 -1.16 -2.86 26.96
CA ASN A 123 -0.08 -1.98 27.44
C ASN A 123 1.29 -2.36 26.87
N ASP A 124 1.41 -3.51 26.20
CA ASP A 124 2.65 -3.92 25.54
C ASP A 124 2.75 -3.20 24.18
N LEU A 125 3.72 -2.30 24.04
CA LEU A 125 3.92 -1.54 22.80
C LEU A 125 4.26 -2.47 21.62
N ALA A 126 4.89 -3.61 21.89
CA ALA A 126 5.24 -4.58 20.85
C ALA A 126 4.02 -5.35 20.31
N GLU A 127 2.84 -5.22 20.94
CA GLU A 127 1.60 -5.86 20.48
C GLU A 127 0.68 -4.87 19.73
N ARG A 128 1.18 -3.69 19.38
CA ARG A 128 0.41 -2.62 18.71
C ARG A 128 0.77 -2.55 17.24
N PHE A 129 -0.18 -2.14 16.40
CA PHE A 129 0.15 -1.69 15.04
C PHE A 129 0.91 -0.36 15.09
N ASP A 130 1.80 -0.16 14.11
CA ASP A 130 2.53 1.10 13.91
C ASP A 130 1.75 2.10 13.05
N GLY A 131 0.71 1.65 12.35
CA GLY A 131 -0.11 2.50 11.50
C GLY A 131 -1.12 1.77 10.64
N VAL A 132 -1.69 2.51 9.69
CA VAL A 132 -2.62 2.02 8.67
C VAL A 132 -2.18 2.51 7.30
N HIS A 133 -2.13 1.58 6.36
CA HIS A 133 -1.88 1.81 4.95
C HIS A 133 -3.17 1.54 4.16
N LEU A 134 -3.79 2.58 3.62
CA LEU A 134 -5.05 2.44 2.87
C LEU A 134 -4.78 2.35 1.36
N ASP A 135 -5.08 1.19 0.79
CA ASP A 135 -4.95 0.93 -0.65
C ASP A 135 -6.25 1.31 -1.38
N ILE A 136 -6.44 2.62 -1.57
CA ILE A 136 -7.64 3.18 -2.19
C ILE A 136 -7.36 3.43 -3.68
N GLU A 137 -7.63 2.44 -4.52
CA GLU A 137 -7.36 2.51 -5.96
C GLU A 137 -8.63 2.56 -6.84
N PRO A 138 -9.42 3.64 -6.82
CA PRO A 138 -10.66 3.74 -7.60
C PRO A 138 -10.42 3.64 -9.12
N HIS A 139 -9.19 3.87 -9.55
CA HIS A 139 -8.76 3.76 -10.93
C HIS A 139 -8.83 2.31 -11.47
N THR A 140 -8.82 1.31 -10.59
CA THR A 140 -8.94 -0.12 -10.94
C THR A 140 -10.38 -0.55 -11.24
N ILE A 141 -11.38 0.30 -10.97
CA ILE A 141 -12.79 0.00 -11.25
C ILE A 141 -13.08 0.12 -12.75
N ARG A 142 -12.90 -1.00 -13.48
CA ARG A 142 -13.12 -1.08 -14.95
C ARG A 142 -14.51 -1.57 -15.36
N SER A 143 -15.28 -2.13 -14.43
CA SER A 143 -16.57 -2.78 -14.72
C SER A 143 -17.55 -2.66 -13.55
N GLY A 144 -18.78 -3.14 -13.73
CA GLY A 144 -19.82 -3.07 -12.71
C GLY A 144 -20.52 -1.71 -12.65
N PRO A 145 -21.31 -1.43 -11.60
CA PRO A 145 -22.12 -0.22 -11.50
C PRO A 145 -21.27 1.07 -11.45
N TRP A 146 -20.01 0.96 -11.05
CA TRP A 146 -19.07 2.07 -10.89
C TRP A 146 -17.99 2.13 -11.99
N GLY A 147 -18.07 1.23 -12.98
CA GLY A 147 -17.06 1.05 -14.02
C GLY A 147 -16.71 2.35 -14.76
N GLY A 148 -15.43 2.73 -14.72
CA GLY A 148 -14.90 3.88 -15.47
C GLY A 148 -15.19 5.25 -14.86
N GLN A 149 -16.07 5.36 -13.86
CA GLN A 149 -16.50 6.65 -13.30
C GLN A 149 -15.35 7.45 -12.67
N TRP A 150 -14.29 6.79 -12.18
CA TRP A 150 -13.10 7.48 -11.68
C TRP A 150 -12.50 8.42 -12.73
N TRP A 151 -12.43 7.97 -13.99
CA TRP A 151 -11.69 8.65 -15.06
C TRP A 151 -12.46 9.81 -15.70
N GLU A 152 -13.68 10.07 -15.24
CA GLU A 152 -14.46 11.22 -15.66
C GLU A 152 -13.67 12.52 -15.38
N ASN A 153 -13.56 13.37 -16.40
CA ASN A 153 -12.92 14.70 -16.35
C ASN A 153 -11.39 14.75 -16.31
N ARG A 154 -10.67 13.74 -16.83
CA ARG A 154 -9.19 13.76 -17.02
C ARG A 154 -8.72 15.09 -17.68
N LEU A 155 -8.41 16.06 -16.82
CA LEU A 155 -8.19 17.51 -17.04
C LEU A 155 -9.43 18.35 -17.42
N PRO A 156 -9.57 19.62 -16.95
CA PRO A 156 -8.81 20.35 -15.93
C PRO A 156 -9.29 20.17 -14.48
N GLN A 157 -10.31 19.35 -14.22
CA GLN A 157 -10.93 19.21 -12.88
C GLN A 157 -10.43 18.00 -12.07
N GLY A 158 -9.36 17.34 -12.52
CA GLY A 158 -8.85 16.12 -11.89
C GLY A 158 -9.60 14.89 -12.39
N TYR A 159 -9.84 13.93 -11.50
CA TYR A 159 -10.71 12.78 -11.76
C TYR A 159 -12.11 13.06 -11.20
N ASN A 160 -12.89 12.01 -10.92
CA ASN A 160 -14.19 12.17 -10.29
C ASN A 160 -14.11 13.01 -9.00
N ALA A 161 -14.68 14.22 -9.04
CA ALA A 161 -14.54 15.20 -7.97
C ALA A 161 -15.24 14.77 -6.68
N GLU A 162 -16.39 14.09 -6.79
CA GLU A 162 -17.11 13.62 -5.61
C GLU A 162 -16.37 12.48 -4.91
N TRP A 163 -15.82 11.53 -5.68
CA TRP A 163 -15.02 10.44 -5.13
C TRP A 163 -13.72 10.96 -4.53
N THR A 164 -13.10 11.96 -5.18
CA THR A 164 -11.92 12.66 -4.66
C THR A 164 -12.22 13.33 -3.32
N GLN A 165 -13.34 14.05 -3.19
CA GLN A 165 -13.74 14.66 -1.93
C GLN A 165 -13.99 13.61 -0.84
N ARG A 166 -14.66 12.50 -1.17
CA ARG A 166 -14.88 11.39 -0.21
C ARG A 166 -13.57 10.79 0.27
N TRP A 167 -12.58 10.64 -0.61
CA TRP A 167 -11.24 10.20 -0.22
C TRP A 167 -10.62 11.19 0.78
N PHE A 168 -10.69 12.50 0.52
CA PHE A 168 -10.17 13.50 1.46
C PHE A 168 -10.83 13.41 2.83
N ASP A 169 -12.15 13.24 2.86
CA ASP A 169 -12.90 13.12 4.11
C ASP A 169 -12.49 11.85 4.88
N ILE A 170 -12.30 10.71 4.20
CA ILE A 170 -11.79 9.47 4.81
C ILE A 170 -10.43 9.72 5.47
N MET A 171 -9.50 10.35 4.76
CA MET A 171 -8.13 10.55 5.26
C MET A 171 -8.09 11.52 6.43
N ASN A 172 -8.86 12.61 6.37
CA ASN A 172 -8.97 13.57 7.48
C ASN A 172 -9.58 12.92 8.74
N ASP A 173 -10.63 12.12 8.59
CA ASP A 173 -11.28 11.43 9.71
C ASP A 173 -10.35 10.40 10.37
N CYS A 174 -9.59 9.66 9.56
CA CYS A 174 -8.56 8.74 10.05
C CYS A 174 -7.43 9.49 10.78
N ARG A 175 -6.93 10.59 10.20
CA ARG A 175 -5.88 11.40 10.86
C ARG A 175 -6.36 11.96 12.18
N ALA A 176 -7.57 12.51 12.25
CA ALA A 176 -8.15 13.01 13.50
C ALA A 176 -8.29 11.90 14.56
N THR A 177 -8.66 10.69 14.13
CA THR A 177 -8.71 9.51 15.00
C THR A 177 -7.34 9.16 15.57
N PHE A 178 -6.29 9.19 14.75
CA PHE A 178 -4.92 8.90 15.19
C PHE A 178 -4.29 10.02 16.01
N ASP A 179 -4.60 11.29 15.73
CA ASP A 179 -4.15 12.42 16.55
C ASP A 179 -4.74 12.38 17.96
N ALA A 180 -6.01 11.99 18.09
CA ALA A 180 -6.63 11.76 19.39
C ALA A 180 -5.95 10.61 20.16
N TYR A 181 -5.62 9.52 19.46
CA TYR A 181 -4.86 8.40 20.04
C TYR A 181 -3.45 8.82 20.47
N GLU A 182 -2.74 9.59 19.64
CA GLU A 182 -1.40 10.12 19.97
C GLU A 182 -1.46 11.06 21.17
N ALA A 183 -2.46 11.96 21.22
CA ALA A 183 -2.67 12.84 22.37
C ALA A 183 -2.96 12.07 23.67
N GLN A 184 -3.65 10.93 23.58
CA GLN A 184 -3.97 10.08 24.74
C GLN A 184 -2.76 9.24 25.20
N THR A 185 -1.97 8.72 24.27
CA THR A 185 -1.00 7.65 24.55
C THR A 185 0.46 8.05 24.37
N GLY A 186 0.73 9.18 23.71
CA GLY A 186 2.06 9.58 23.23
C GLY A 186 2.58 8.74 22.06
N HIS A 187 1.79 7.81 21.52
CA HIS A 187 2.19 6.93 20.42
C HIS A 187 1.57 7.42 19.11
N ARG A 188 2.42 7.81 18.15
CA ARG A 188 1.99 8.22 16.80
C ARG A 188 1.70 6.99 15.94
N LEU A 189 0.51 6.94 15.36
CA LEU A 189 0.19 6.00 14.28
C LEU A 189 0.45 6.64 12.93
N VAL A 190 1.14 5.89 12.09
CA VAL A 190 1.35 6.21 10.68
C VAL A 190 0.02 6.09 9.94
N LEU A 191 -0.28 7.07 9.09
CA LEU A 191 -1.35 7.00 8.10
C LEU A 191 -0.75 7.15 6.71
N ALA A 192 -0.97 6.16 5.85
CA ALA A 192 -0.50 6.17 4.46
C ALA A 192 -1.63 5.84 3.49
N SER A 193 -1.42 6.19 2.23
CA SER A 193 -2.34 5.87 1.14
C SER A 193 -1.56 5.56 -0.13
N ASP A 194 -2.05 4.58 -0.89
CA ASP A 194 -1.58 4.33 -2.25
C ASP A 194 -2.22 5.30 -3.25
N VAL A 195 -1.43 5.76 -4.22
CA VAL A 195 -1.87 6.62 -5.33
C VAL A 195 -1.23 6.17 -6.63
N GLY A 196 -1.96 6.34 -7.74
CA GLY A 196 -1.43 6.05 -9.08
C GLY A 196 -0.24 6.95 -9.43
N ALA A 197 0.73 6.41 -10.16
CA ALA A 197 1.95 7.13 -10.54
C ALA A 197 1.69 8.41 -11.35
N ASP A 198 0.54 8.50 -12.03
CA ASP A 198 0.11 9.60 -12.88
C ASP A 198 -0.70 10.67 -12.12
N TYR A 199 -1.09 10.43 -10.87
CA TYR A 199 -2.03 11.28 -10.14
C TYR A 199 -1.51 12.70 -9.91
N ALA A 200 -0.22 12.86 -9.60
CA ALA A 200 0.36 14.20 -9.45
C ALA A 200 0.27 15.02 -10.75
N TYR A 201 0.31 14.34 -11.90
CA TYR A 201 0.18 14.97 -13.20
C TYR A 201 -1.28 15.33 -13.49
N TYR A 202 -2.21 14.38 -13.39
CA TYR A 202 -3.62 14.56 -13.81
C TYR A 202 -4.56 15.10 -12.74
N ASN A 203 -4.38 14.72 -11.49
CA ASN A 203 -5.30 15.03 -10.39
C ASN A 203 -4.71 16.09 -9.44
N LYS A 204 -4.78 17.35 -9.89
CA LYS A 204 -4.30 18.51 -9.11
C LYS A 204 -4.98 18.66 -7.74
N PRO A 205 -6.28 18.35 -7.57
CA PRO A 205 -6.88 18.29 -6.24
C PRO A 205 -6.18 17.28 -5.32
N ILE A 206 -5.93 16.04 -5.75
CA ILE A 206 -5.22 15.02 -4.95
C ILE A 206 -3.81 15.49 -4.62
N LEU A 207 -3.08 16.03 -5.61
CA LEU A 207 -1.75 16.61 -5.38
C LEU A 207 -1.80 17.71 -4.31
N ALA A 208 -2.72 18.67 -4.43
CA ALA A 208 -2.82 19.78 -3.49
C ALA A 208 -3.17 19.31 -2.06
N PHE A 209 -4.03 18.29 -1.94
CA PHE A 209 -4.45 17.75 -0.65
C PHE A 209 -3.32 17.00 0.05
N PHE A 210 -2.74 15.98 -0.61
CA PHE A 210 -1.73 15.15 0.02
C PHE A 210 -0.34 15.78 0.06
N ASN A 211 -0.05 16.78 -0.78
CA ASN A 211 1.22 17.52 -0.79
C ASN A 211 1.13 18.87 -0.07
N GLY A 212 0.02 19.14 0.63
CA GLY A 212 -0.17 20.37 1.39
C GLY A 212 0.52 20.33 2.77
N PRO A 213 0.69 21.49 3.43
CA PRO A 213 1.31 21.57 4.76
C PRO A 213 0.50 20.88 5.86
N ASN A 214 -0.79 20.63 5.62
CA ASN A 214 -1.70 19.94 6.52
C ASN A 214 -2.08 18.55 5.98
N SER A 215 -1.18 17.92 5.23
CA SER A 215 -1.44 16.58 4.69
C SER A 215 -1.81 15.61 5.82
N PRO A 216 -2.87 14.80 5.67
CA PRO A 216 -3.25 13.83 6.68
C PRO A 216 -2.33 12.60 6.69
N VAL A 217 -1.53 12.39 5.64
CA VAL A 217 -0.66 11.22 5.52
C VAL A 217 0.76 11.52 5.94
N ASP A 218 1.43 10.52 6.49
CA ASP A 218 2.85 10.56 6.81
C ASP A 218 3.73 10.25 5.58
N TYR A 219 3.22 9.46 4.64
CA TYR A 219 3.82 9.22 3.32
C TYR A 219 2.76 8.74 2.32
N LEU A 220 3.13 8.75 1.03
CA LEU A 220 2.36 8.13 -0.05
C LEU A 220 3.09 6.91 -0.62
N GLY A 221 2.35 5.83 -0.83
CA GLY A 221 2.77 4.76 -1.73
C GLY A 221 2.46 5.17 -3.17
N ILE A 222 3.49 5.38 -3.97
CA ILE A 222 3.31 5.60 -5.40
C ILE A 222 3.26 4.23 -6.06
N MET A 223 2.13 3.88 -6.66
CA MET A 223 1.95 2.65 -7.44
C MET A 223 2.68 2.77 -8.78
N ASN A 224 4.01 2.83 -8.69
CA ASN A 224 4.96 3.04 -9.76
C ASN A 224 5.19 1.73 -10.52
N TYR A 225 4.08 1.11 -10.93
CA TYR A 225 4.01 -0.16 -11.64
C TYR A 225 4.44 0.00 -13.10
N TYR A 226 5.70 0.39 -13.22
CA TYR A 226 6.54 0.26 -14.40
C TYR A 226 7.65 -0.71 -14.00
N ASP A 227 8.05 -1.60 -14.89
CA ASP A 227 9.35 -2.24 -14.72
C ASP A 227 10.47 -1.29 -15.21
N ASN A 228 11.70 -1.78 -15.37
CA ASN A 228 12.82 -0.94 -15.82
C ASN A 228 13.05 -0.99 -17.34
N ARG A 229 12.05 -1.39 -18.13
CA ARG A 229 12.19 -1.44 -19.59
C ARG A 229 12.26 -0.03 -20.20
N PRO A 230 12.84 0.12 -21.40
CA PRO A 230 12.81 1.41 -22.08
C PRO A 230 11.38 1.84 -22.42
N ASN A 231 11.02 3.07 -22.05
CA ASN A 231 9.79 3.74 -22.46
C ASN A 231 9.88 4.21 -23.94
N VAL A 232 8.88 4.96 -24.40
CA VAL A 232 8.82 5.48 -25.78
C VAL A 232 10.02 6.36 -26.20
N ASN A 233 10.77 6.93 -25.24
CA ASN A 233 11.97 7.72 -25.50
C ASN A 233 13.27 6.91 -25.41
N GLY A 234 13.19 5.64 -25.01
CA GLY A 234 14.35 4.79 -24.75
C GLY A 234 14.89 4.88 -23.33
N ASP A 235 14.23 5.63 -22.43
CA ASP A 235 14.64 5.81 -21.04
C ASP A 235 13.99 4.76 -20.13
N PRO A 236 14.62 4.34 -19.02
CA PRO A 236 14.02 3.35 -18.12
C PRO A 236 12.69 3.82 -17.49
N SER A 237 11.60 3.10 -17.75
CA SER A 237 10.23 3.54 -17.41
C SER A 237 9.98 3.67 -15.90
N PHE A 238 10.60 2.84 -15.05
CA PHE A 238 10.52 3.03 -13.59
C PHE A 238 10.93 4.44 -13.14
N PHE A 239 11.95 5.02 -13.78
CA PHE A 239 12.45 6.35 -13.42
C PHE A 239 11.76 7.47 -14.19
N HIS A 240 11.46 7.25 -15.47
CA HIS A 240 11.02 8.30 -16.39
C HIS A 240 9.55 8.18 -16.84
N GLY A 241 8.82 7.21 -16.29
CA GLY A 241 7.41 6.98 -16.59
C GLY A 241 7.17 6.28 -17.92
N GLU A 242 5.89 6.09 -18.25
CA GLU A 242 5.44 5.45 -19.50
C GLU A 242 4.40 6.32 -20.23
N ASN A 243 4.33 6.18 -21.55
CA ASN A 243 3.33 6.90 -22.33
C ASN A 243 1.96 6.21 -22.21
N ASP A 244 0.99 6.94 -21.66
CA ASP A 244 -0.38 6.45 -21.45
C ASP A 244 -1.31 6.64 -22.66
N GLY A 245 -0.75 6.91 -23.83
CA GLY A 245 -1.43 7.25 -25.08
C GLY A 245 -1.66 8.75 -25.27
N ALA A 246 -1.54 9.56 -24.22
CA ALA A 246 -1.67 11.02 -24.28
C ALA A 246 -0.39 11.73 -23.86
N ASN A 247 0.20 11.35 -22.72
CA ASN A 247 1.42 11.96 -22.20
C ASN A 247 2.35 10.90 -21.60
N LEU A 248 3.63 11.25 -21.51
CA LEU A 248 4.59 10.53 -20.69
C LEU A 248 4.42 10.98 -19.23
N THR A 249 3.95 10.08 -18.38
CA THR A 249 3.62 10.40 -16.97
C THR A 249 4.14 9.34 -16.01
N GLY A 250 4.22 9.71 -14.74
CA GLY A 250 4.72 8.84 -13.68
C GLY A 250 6.24 8.75 -13.62
N GLY A 251 6.73 7.65 -13.05
CA GLY A 251 8.13 7.44 -12.77
C GLY A 251 8.60 8.18 -11.52
N VAL A 252 9.80 7.81 -11.07
CA VAL A 252 10.46 8.41 -9.89
C VAL A 252 10.65 9.92 -10.07
N GLU A 253 11.18 10.36 -11.21
CA GLU A 253 11.61 11.75 -11.39
C GLU A 253 10.45 12.73 -11.38
N GLN A 254 9.38 12.43 -12.14
CA GLN A 254 8.20 13.31 -12.20
C GLN A 254 7.50 13.36 -10.84
N ASN A 255 7.37 12.22 -10.14
CA ASN A 255 6.75 12.20 -8.83
C ASN A 255 7.57 12.98 -7.79
N LEU A 256 8.90 12.83 -7.76
CA LEU A 256 9.75 13.62 -6.85
C LEU A 256 9.73 15.12 -7.18
N ALA A 257 9.56 15.50 -8.45
CA ALA A 257 9.45 16.89 -8.85
C ALA A 257 8.11 17.53 -8.43
N LEU A 258 7.02 16.75 -8.39
CA LEU A 258 5.67 17.24 -8.10
C LEU A 258 5.30 17.13 -6.61
N TRP A 259 5.65 16.03 -5.95
CA TRP A 259 5.41 15.79 -4.52
C TRP A 259 6.52 16.39 -3.66
N THR A 260 6.49 17.71 -3.52
CA THR A 260 7.56 18.48 -2.87
C THR A 260 7.55 18.46 -1.34
N GLN A 261 6.42 18.13 -0.70
CA GLN A 261 6.24 18.16 0.76
C GLN A 261 6.15 16.76 1.36
N THR A 262 5.58 15.80 0.62
CA THR A 262 5.22 14.49 1.16
C THR A 262 6.26 13.42 0.85
N PRO A 263 6.71 12.63 1.84
CA PRO A 263 7.59 11.49 1.60
C PRO A 263 6.94 10.44 0.67
N LEU A 264 7.76 9.84 -0.20
CA LEU A 264 7.31 8.90 -1.22
C LEU A 264 7.95 7.54 -1.06
N LEU A 265 7.11 6.50 -1.05
CA LEU A 265 7.52 5.10 -1.16
C LEU A 265 7.18 4.62 -2.57
N PHE A 266 8.15 4.12 -3.33
CA PHE A 266 7.89 3.68 -4.70
C PHE A 266 7.54 2.19 -4.75
N GLY A 267 6.34 1.89 -5.20
CA GLY A 267 5.83 0.53 -5.41
C GLY A 267 6.54 -0.15 -6.58
N ILE A 268 6.94 -1.40 -6.36
CA ILE A 268 7.46 -2.33 -7.37
C ILE A 268 6.52 -3.53 -7.42
N GLU A 269 6.02 -3.86 -8.60
CA GLU A 269 5.19 -5.04 -8.82
C GLU A 269 6.04 -6.23 -9.28
N THR A 270 5.71 -7.40 -8.77
CA THR A 270 6.44 -8.66 -8.97
C THR A 270 5.51 -9.83 -9.29
N GLY A 271 4.20 -9.57 -9.41
CA GLY A 271 3.20 -10.54 -9.80
C GLY A 271 3.26 -10.90 -11.29
N PRO A 272 2.78 -12.10 -11.67
CA PRO A 272 2.83 -12.59 -13.04
C PRO A 272 1.76 -11.91 -13.92
N LEU A 273 1.75 -12.25 -15.21
CA LEU A 273 0.83 -11.69 -16.23
C LEU A 273 -0.66 -11.72 -15.86
N GLN A 274 -1.09 -12.66 -15.03
CA GLN A 274 -2.47 -12.77 -14.57
C GLN A 274 -2.84 -11.68 -13.53
N ILE A 275 -1.84 -11.10 -12.88
CA ILE A 275 -1.96 -10.05 -11.85
C ILE A 275 -1.61 -8.70 -12.47
N ALA A 276 -0.46 -8.61 -13.15
CA ALA A 276 0.07 -7.38 -13.69
C ALA A 276 0.57 -7.56 -15.13
N PRO A 277 0.33 -6.60 -16.05
CA PRO A 277 0.92 -6.64 -17.38
C PRO A 277 2.44 -6.71 -17.34
N ASN A 278 3.07 -7.29 -18.36
CA ASN A 278 4.54 -7.38 -18.43
C ASN A 278 5.22 -6.02 -18.20
N ALA A 279 4.68 -4.92 -18.74
CA ALA A 279 5.28 -3.59 -18.60
C ALA A 279 5.23 -3.01 -17.19
N ALA A 280 4.52 -3.66 -16.29
CA ALA A 280 4.26 -3.20 -14.94
C ALA A 280 4.96 -4.03 -13.87
N SER A 281 5.57 -5.16 -14.21
CA SER A 281 6.08 -6.15 -13.24
C SER A 281 7.50 -6.56 -13.54
N PHE A 282 8.28 -6.86 -12.50
CA PHE A 282 9.60 -7.49 -12.60
C PHE A 282 9.55 -9.03 -12.66
N PHE A 283 8.35 -9.62 -12.74
CA PHE A 283 8.19 -11.08 -12.69
C PHE A 283 9.03 -11.83 -13.76
N GLN A 284 9.13 -11.27 -14.96
CA GLN A 284 9.85 -11.86 -16.08
C GLN A 284 11.36 -11.60 -16.06
N GLU A 285 11.81 -10.49 -15.47
CA GLU A 285 13.24 -10.14 -15.35
C GLU A 285 13.89 -10.75 -14.11
N GLY A 286 13.10 -11.05 -13.08
CA GLY A 286 13.58 -11.65 -11.85
C GLY A 286 14.07 -10.64 -10.80
N TYR A 287 14.38 -11.16 -9.61
CA TYR A 287 14.77 -10.32 -8.48
C TYR A 287 16.14 -9.65 -8.69
N THR A 288 17.01 -10.16 -9.57
CA THR A 288 18.31 -9.52 -9.84
C THR A 288 18.09 -8.17 -10.50
N ALA A 289 17.25 -8.11 -11.53
CA ALA A 289 16.91 -6.87 -12.23
C ALA A 289 16.13 -5.91 -11.31
N MET A 290 15.21 -6.45 -10.51
CA MET A 290 14.48 -5.70 -9.51
C MET A 290 15.44 -5.04 -8.50
N ASN A 291 16.37 -5.80 -7.93
CA ASN A 291 17.33 -5.30 -6.95
C ASN A 291 18.26 -4.25 -7.55
N GLN A 292 18.67 -4.38 -8.81
CA GLN A 292 19.43 -3.33 -9.49
C GLN A 292 18.62 -2.03 -9.58
N CYS A 293 17.33 -2.10 -9.90
CA CYS A 293 16.44 -0.94 -9.93
C CYS A 293 16.31 -0.28 -8.55
N VAL A 294 16.23 -1.10 -7.48
CA VAL A 294 16.22 -0.60 -6.09
C VAL A 294 17.54 0.11 -5.76
N ASP A 295 18.68 -0.48 -6.14
CA ASP A 295 19.99 0.13 -5.92
C ASP A 295 20.14 1.46 -6.64
N ASP A 296 19.71 1.53 -7.90
CA ASP A 296 19.73 2.76 -8.71
C ASP A 296 18.86 3.85 -8.07
N LEU A 297 17.68 3.50 -7.54
CA LEU A 297 16.83 4.44 -6.80
C LEU A 297 17.51 4.93 -5.52
N VAL A 298 17.99 4.02 -4.68
CA VAL A 298 18.60 4.36 -3.39
C VAL A 298 19.87 5.19 -3.60
N GLN A 299 20.70 4.86 -4.58
CA GLN A 299 21.93 5.59 -4.87
C GLN A 299 21.64 6.94 -5.55
N GLY A 300 20.76 6.96 -6.56
CA GLY A 300 20.49 8.15 -7.37
C GLY A 300 19.67 9.21 -6.65
N TYR A 301 18.82 8.81 -5.70
CA TYR A 301 17.80 9.68 -5.10
C TYR A 301 17.84 9.72 -3.56
N ALA A 302 18.95 9.31 -2.94
CA ALA A 302 19.15 9.29 -1.48
C ALA A 302 18.81 10.63 -0.77
N ASN A 303 19.04 11.77 -1.43
CA ASN A 303 18.83 13.11 -0.86
C ASN A 303 17.50 13.74 -1.26
N THR A 304 16.51 12.93 -1.64
CA THR A 304 15.19 13.38 -2.08
C THR A 304 14.10 13.00 -1.06
N LYS A 305 12.83 13.09 -1.46
CA LYS A 305 11.69 12.63 -0.67
C LYS A 305 11.42 11.12 -0.81
N ALA A 306 12.17 10.42 -1.65
CA ALA A 306 12.11 8.97 -1.73
C ALA A 306 12.57 8.36 -0.39
N ILE A 307 11.66 7.70 0.32
CA ILE A 307 11.95 7.02 1.59
C ILE A 307 12.23 5.52 1.41
N GLY A 308 12.09 5.02 0.17
CA GLY A 308 12.46 3.67 -0.20
C GLY A 308 11.56 3.09 -1.28
N VAL A 309 11.54 1.77 -1.33
CA VAL A 309 10.64 0.99 -2.17
C VAL A 309 9.71 0.17 -1.30
N ALA A 310 8.56 -0.18 -1.86
CA ALA A 310 7.82 -1.29 -1.35
C ALA A 310 7.44 -2.26 -2.46
N ILE A 311 7.44 -3.53 -2.11
CA ILE A 311 7.36 -4.62 -3.08
C ILE A 311 5.97 -5.26 -2.96
N HIS A 312 5.26 -5.24 -4.07
CA HIS A 312 3.99 -5.89 -4.31
C HIS A 312 4.26 -7.22 -5.02
N HIS A 313 4.13 -8.37 -4.37
CA HIS A 313 3.74 -8.59 -2.98
C HIS A 313 4.31 -9.94 -2.48
N TYR A 314 4.11 -10.25 -1.20
CA TYR A 314 4.54 -11.53 -0.63
C TYR A 314 3.54 -12.65 -0.95
N SER A 315 3.81 -13.43 -1.99
CA SER A 315 3.00 -14.61 -2.34
C SER A 315 3.74 -15.61 -3.24
N PRO A 316 3.22 -16.85 -3.38
CA PRO A 316 3.68 -17.76 -4.41
C PRO A 316 3.59 -17.14 -5.80
N ASN A 317 4.63 -17.34 -6.61
CA ASN A 317 4.75 -16.73 -7.93
C ASN A 317 4.75 -15.18 -7.91
N SER A 318 5.15 -14.57 -6.80
CA SER A 318 5.48 -13.15 -6.71
C SER A 318 6.81 -13.01 -5.98
N TYR A 319 7.04 -11.95 -5.20
CA TYR A 319 8.34 -11.68 -4.59
C TYR A 319 8.91 -12.84 -3.76
N ARG A 320 8.07 -13.68 -3.13
CA ARG A 320 8.57 -14.81 -2.32
C ARG A 320 9.34 -15.85 -3.16
N ASP A 321 8.81 -16.15 -4.34
CA ASP A 321 9.30 -17.24 -5.20
C ASP A 321 9.91 -16.69 -6.52
N LEU A 322 10.14 -15.38 -6.59
CA LEU A 322 10.68 -14.71 -7.75
C LEU A 322 12.05 -15.33 -8.08
N GLN A 323 12.27 -15.63 -9.36
CA GLN A 323 13.53 -16.23 -9.82
C GLN A 323 14.57 -15.14 -10.06
N PRO A 324 15.89 -15.45 -10.04
CA PRO A 324 16.95 -14.47 -10.26
C PRO A 324 16.89 -13.81 -11.62
#